data_AF-A0A2M7UYP0-F1
#
_entry.id   AF-A0A2M7UYP0-F1
#
_cell.length_a   1.000
_cell.length_b   1.000
_cell.length_c   1.000
_cell.angle_alpha   90.00
_cell.angle_beta   90.00
_cell.angle_gamma   90.00
#
_symmetry.space_group_name_H-M   'P 1'
#
loop_
_entity.id
_entity.type
_entity.pdbx_description
1 polymer ?
#
loop_
_entity_poly.entity_id
_entity_poly.type
_entity_poly.pdbx_seq_one_letter_code
_entity_poly.pdbx_strand_id
1 'polypeptide(L)'
;MNRQLLLRQATSILRKDLGRIGKRGSRIHDNTAEDNVHRLRTIEGGICRSCVNLHIKFFHKDGKERIDLRCHRGFSPLELYRGTKFGKEAHCDGFLKIESDLLQTSKPTH
;
A
#
# COMPACT_ATOMS: atom_id res chain seq x y z
N MET A 1 10.14 8.62 10.54
CA MET A 1 8.79 8.11 10.87
C MET A 1 8.77 6.60 10.61
N ASN A 2 8.30 5.78 11.56
CA ASN A 2 8.36 4.32 11.45
C ASN A 2 7.45 3.81 10.31
N ARG A 3 7.99 2.99 9.39
CA ARG A 3 7.25 2.47 8.22
C ARG A 3 5.98 1.71 8.61
N GLN A 4 6.04 0.95 9.71
CA GLN A 4 4.86 0.23 10.20
C GLN A 4 3.74 1.19 10.63
N LEU A 5 4.10 2.36 11.17
CA LEU A 5 3.14 3.40 11.54
C LEU A 5 2.50 4.01 10.29
N LEU A 6 3.29 4.31 9.25
CA LEU A 6 2.80 4.79 7.96
C LEU A 6 1.82 3.81 7.32
N LEU A 7 2.18 2.52 7.28
CA LEU A 7 1.31 1.46 6.76
C LEU A 7 0.00 1.37 7.54
N ARG A 8 0.05 1.37 8.88
CA ARG A 8 -1.15 1.33 9.73
C ARG A 8 -2.06 2.54 9.51
N GLN A 9 -1.48 3.74 9.41
CA GLN A 9 -2.24 4.97 9.14
C GLN A 9 -2.90 4.92 7.76
N ALA A 10 -2.16 4.53 6.72
CA ALA A 10 -2.69 4.38 5.37
C ALA A 10 -3.82 3.34 5.30
N THR A 11 -3.65 2.19 5.95
CA THR A 11 -4.68 1.16 6.09
C THR A 11 -5.93 1.71 6.77
N SER A 12 -5.79 2.46 7.86
CA SER A 12 -6.93 3.04 8.57
C SER A 12 -7.74 3.98 7.67
N ILE A 13 -7.08 4.85 6.90
CA ILE A 13 -7.74 5.78 5.97
C ILE A 13 -8.49 5.01 4.89
N LEU A 14 -7.83 4.06 4.22
CA LEU A 14 -8.46 3.28 3.16
C LEU A 14 -9.66 2.46 3.66
N ARG A 15 -9.55 1.83 4.83
CA ARG A 15 -10.66 1.07 5.43
C ARG A 15 -11.83 1.99 5.78
N LYS A 16 -11.57 3.20 6.31
CA LYS A 16 -12.61 4.22 6.56
C LYS A 16 -13.28 4.65 5.27
N ASP A 17 -12.51 4.85 4.19
CA ASP A 17 -13.04 5.24 2.90
C ASP A 17 -13.89 4.12 2.27
N LEU A 18 -13.44 2.87 2.34
CA LEU A 18 -14.20 1.69 1.88
C LEU A 18 -15.48 1.47 2.72
N GLY A 19 -15.42 1.63 4.04
CA GLY A 19 -16.60 1.48 4.91
C GLY A 19 -17.67 2.56 4.74
N ARG A 20 -17.38 3.63 3.98
CA ARG A 20 -18.36 4.66 3.59
C ARG A 20 -19.09 4.32 2.29
N ILE A 21 -18.56 3.36 1.52
CA ILE A 21 -19.13 2.90 0.25
C ILE A 21 -20.39 2.07 0.57
N GLY A 22 -21.49 2.36 -0.13
CA GLY A 22 -22.78 1.69 0.09
C GLY A 22 -23.65 2.30 1.20
N LYS A 23 -23.20 3.37 1.89
CA LYS A 23 -24.09 4.12 2.80
C LYS A 23 -25.12 4.92 2.00
N ARG A 24 -26.38 4.93 2.44
CA ARG A 24 -27.48 5.65 1.78
C ARG A 24 -27.08 7.11 1.52
N GLY A 25 -27.06 7.54 0.25
CA GLY A 25 -26.65 8.88 -0.18
C GLY A 25 -25.19 9.06 -0.62
N SER A 26 -24.36 8.01 -0.56
CA SER A 26 -22.97 8.08 -1.06
C SER A 26 -22.92 7.88 -2.58
N ARG A 27 -22.65 8.95 -3.34
CA ARG A 27 -22.29 8.88 -4.77
C ARG A 27 -20.79 8.63 -4.89
N ILE A 28 -20.34 7.44 -4.53
CA ILE A 28 -18.96 7.02 -4.79
C ILE A 28 -19.01 6.22 -6.09
N HIS A 29 -18.29 6.68 -7.12
CA HIS A 29 -18.16 5.95 -8.38
C HIS A 29 -17.46 4.61 -8.12
N ASP A 30 -17.95 3.54 -8.75
CA ASP A 30 -17.44 2.17 -8.57
C ASP A 30 -15.92 2.10 -8.77
N ASN A 31 -15.37 2.85 -9.73
CA ASN A 31 -13.92 2.95 -9.97
C ASN A 31 -13.13 3.44 -8.76
N THR A 32 -13.69 4.35 -7.94
CA THR A 32 -13.01 4.84 -6.73
C THR A 32 -13.02 3.78 -5.62
N ALA A 33 -14.08 2.97 -5.56
CA ALA A 33 -14.16 1.86 -4.63
C ALA A 33 -13.09 0.82 -4.97
N GLU A 34 -13.06 0.40 -6.23
CA GLU A 34 -12.10 -0.56 -6.77
C GLU A 34 -10.65 -0.10 -6.54
N ASP A 35 -10.35 1.18 -6.80
CA ASP A 35 -9.03 1.75 -6.56
C ASP A 35 -8.59 1.65 -5.11
N ASN A 36 -9.50 1.95 -4.18
CA ASN A 36 -9.19 1.85 -2.77
C ASN A 36 -8.98 0.41 -2.33
N VAL A 37 -9.66 -0.57 -2.96
CA VAL A 37 -9.40 -1.99 -2.72
C VAL A 37 -8.00 -2.38 -3.20
N HIS A 38 -7.58 -1.97 -4.40
CA HIS A 38 -6.24 -2.28 -4.92
C HIS A 38 -5.13 -1.56 -4.14
N ARG A 39 -5.37 -0.32 -3.70
CA ARG A 39 -4.47 0.38 -2.76
C ARG A 39 -4.37 -0.37 -1.43
N LEU A 40 -5.48 -0.90 -0.91
CA LEU A 40 -5.48 -1.66 0.33
C LEU A 40 -4.70 -2.97 0.17
N ARG A 41 -4.91 -3.69 -0.93
CA ARG A 41 -4.11 -4.88 -1.28
C ARG A 41 -2.62 -4.57 -1.31
N THR A 42 -2.23 -3.43 -1.91
CA THR A 42 -0.83 -2.99 -1.99
C THR A 42 -0.16 -2.93 -0.61
N ILE A 43 -0.87 -2.44 0.41
CA ILE A 43 -0.30 -2.16 1.74
C ILE A 43 -0.55 -3.26 2.78
N GLU A 44 -1.60 -4.07 2.65
CA GLU A 44 -1.92 -5.13 3.63
C GLU A 44 -1.29 -6.48 3.29
N GLY A 45 -1.37 -6.92 2.04
CA GLY A 45 -0.97 -8.28 1.66
C GLY A 45 -0.10 -8.35 0.40
N GLY A 46 0.19 -7.21 -0.22
CA GLY A 46 0.96 -7.15 -1.45
C GLY A 46 2.46 -7.15 -1.22
N ILE A 47 3.23 -7.69 -2.18
CA ILE A 47 4.68 -7.56 -2.25
C ILE A 47 5.16 -6.12 -2.03
N CYS A 48 4.42 -5.11 -2.49
CA CYS A 48 4.78 -3.70 -2.30
C CYS A 48 4.88 -3.28 -0.82
N ARG A 49 4.11 -3.90 0.08
CA ARG A 49 4.18 -3.65 1.53
C ARG A 49 5.61 -3.74 2.07
N SER A 50 6.36 -4.73 1.60
CA SER A 50 7.73 -5.03 2.00
C SER A 50 8.78 -4.47 1.03
N CYS A 51 8.36 -3.71 0.01
CA CYS A 51 9.24 -3.15 -1.00
C CYS A 51 9.87 -1.83 -0.54
N VAL A 52 11.19 -1.70 -0.64
CA VAL A 52 11.91 -0.44 -0.34
C VAL A 52 11.43 0.71 -1.23
N ASN A 53 10.99 0.39 -2.45
CA ASN A 53 10.59 1.39 -3.45
C ASN A 53 9.19 1.96 -3.22
N LEU A 54 8.40 1.38 -2.30
CA LEU A 54 7.06 1.88 -1.99
C LEU A 54 7.15 3.15 -1.16
N HIS A 55 6.58 4.22 -1.70
CA HIS A 55 6.42 5.50 -1.05
C HIS A 55 4.94 5.79 -0.80
N ILE A 56 4.64 6.17 0.44
CA ILE A 56 3.28 6.48 0.90
C ILE A 56 3.23 7.98 1.20
N LYS A 57 2.43 8.71 0.44
CA LYS A 57 2.23 10.15 0.65
C LYS A 57 0.83 10.40 1.19
N PHE A 58 0.75 11.11 2.31
CA PHE A 58 -0.50 11.61 2.87
C PHE A 58 -0.73 13.04 2.37
N PHE A 59 -1.96 13.36 2.02
CA PHE A 59 -2.33 14.70 1.59
C PHE A 59 -3.79 14.99 1.94
N HIS A 60 -4.14 16.26 2.02
CA HIS A 60 -5.51 16.70 2.25
C HIS A 60 -6.14 17.13 0.93
N LYS A 61 -7.34 16.63 0.63
CA LYS A 61 -8.13 17.02 -0.53
C LYS A 61 -9.61 17.02 -0.16
N ASP A 62 -10.31 18.10 -0.50
CA ASP A 62 -11.75 18.28 -0.21
C ASP A 62 -12.08 18.08 1.29
N GLY A 63 -11.23 18.61 2.17
CA GLY A 63 -11.38 18.48 3.63
C GLY A 63 -11.16 17.06 4.17
N LYS A 64 -10.65 16.14 3.36
CA LYS A 64 -10.41 14.73 3.74
C LYS A 64 -8.93 14.39 3.61
N GLU A 65 -8.44 13.61 4.56
CA GLU A 65 -7.13 12.97 4.45
C GLU A 65 -7.20 11.86 3.40
N ARG A 66 -6.23 11.85 2.49
CA ARG A 66 -6.10 10.91 1.37
C ARG A 66 -4.68 10.37 1.32
N ILE A 67 -4.54 9.23 0.64
CA ILE A 67 -3.24 8.60 0.43
C ILE A 67 -2.93 8.45 -1.05
N ASP A 68 -1.66 8.59 -1.39
CA ASP A 68 -1.10 8.29 -2.70
C ASP A 68 0.03 7.27 -2.53
N LEU A 69 -0.01 6.21 -3.34
CA LEU A 69 0.96 5.11 -3.31
C LEU A 69 1.80 5.18 -4.58
N ARG A 70 3.10 5.39 -4.44
CA ARG A 70 4.03 5.53 -5.56
C ARG A 70 5.17 4.52 -5.47
N CYS A 71 5.74 4.15 -6.61
CA CYS A 71 6.99 3.41 -6.68
C CYS A 71 8.11 4.34 -7.15
N HIS A 72 9.26 4.34 -6.47
CA HIS A 72 10.44 5.12 -6.87
C HIS A 72 11.02 4.68 -8.21
N ARG A 73 10.76 3.44 -8.64
CA ARG A 73 11.19 2.92 -9.95
C ARG A 73 10.24 3.28 -11.10
N GLY A 74 9.26 4.15 -10.88
CA GLY A 74 8.30 4.60 -11.90
C GLY A 74 7.11 3.68 -12.12
N PHE A 75 7.06 2.51 -11.48
CA PHE A 75 5.89 1.64 -11.52
C PHE A 75 4.69 2.23 -10.75
N SER A 76 3.48 1.88 -11.16
CA SER A 76 2.26 2.21 -10.40
C SER A 76 1.84 0.99 -9.57
N PRO A 77 1.94 1.03 -8.22
CA PRO A 77 1.43 -0.06 -7.38
C PRO A 77 -0.07 -0.32 -7.62
N LEU A 78 -0.84 0.75 -7.87
CA LEU A 78 -2.27 0.63 -8.17
C LEU A 78 -2.51 -0.22 -9.43
N GLU A 79 -1.82 0.09 -10.53
CA GLU A 79 -1.97 -0.63 -11.79
C GLU A 79 -1.54 -2.10 -11.67
N LEU A 80 -0.45 -2.35 -10.92
CA LEU A 80 0.02 -3.70 -10.63
C LEU A 80 -1.09 -4.56 -9.99
N TYR A 81 -1.75 -4.04 -8.96
CA TYR A 81 -2.79 -4.79 -8.25
C TYR A 81 -4.13 -4.79 -8.97
N ARG A 82 -4.42 -3.80 -9.83
CA ARG A 82 -5.57 -3.85 -10.77
C ARG A 82 -5.41 -5.01 -11.76
N GLY A 83 -4.20 -5.20 -12.31
CA GLY A 83 -3.90 -6.31 -13.22
C GLY A 83 -3.76 -7.69 -12.56
N THR A 84 -3.69 -7.74 -11.22
CA THR A 84 -3.51 -8.99 -10.47
C THR A 84 -4.83 -9.51 -9.91
N LYS A 85 -5.24 -10.73 -10.28
CA LYS A 85 -6.45 -11.39 -9.73
C LYS A 85 -6.40 -11.46 -8.19
N PHE A 86 -7.56 -11.37 -7.54
CA PHE A 86 -7.66 -11.59 -6.10
C PHE A 86 -7.15 -12.99 -5.72
N GLY A 87 -6.48 -13.10 -4.57
CA GLY A 87 -5.87 -14.34 -4.11
C GLY A 87 -4.60 -14.78 -4.86
N LYS A 88 -4.20 -14.08 -5.91
CA LYS A 88 -2.90 -14.27 -6.56
C LYS A 88 -1.89 -13.26 -6.05
N GLU A 89 -0.64 -13.71 -5.95
CA GLU A 89 0.49 -12.84 -5.68
C GLU A 89 0.82 -12.03 -6.92
N ALA A 90 1.12 -10.75 -6.75
CA ALA A 90 1.51 -9.85 -7.83
C ALA A 90 3.00 -10.03 -8.13
N HIS A 91 3.36 -10.03 -9.42
CA HIS A 91 4.76 -10.08 -9.85
C HIS A 91 5.25 -8.69 -10.24
N CYS A 92 6.43 -8.28 -9.78
CA CYS A 92 7.04 -7.00 -10.13
C CYS A 92 8.55 -7.15 -10.26
N ASP A 93 9.09 -6.95 -11.47
CA ASP A 93 10.54 -6.95 -11.74
C ASP A 93 11.27 -5.80 -11.01
N GLY A 94 10.49 -4.80 -10.59
CA GLY A 94 10.91 -3.67 -9.78
C GLY A 94 11.16 -4.00 -8.31
N PHE A 95 10.72 -5.17 -7.83
CA PHE A 95 10.62 -5.47 -6.41
C PHE A 95 11.99 -5.63 -5.75
N LEU A 96 12.17 -4.91 -4.64
CA LEU A 96 13.34 -5.01 -3.78
C LEU A 96 12.86 -5.10 -2.35
N LYS A 97 13.10 -6.25 -1.72
CA LYS A 97 12.67 -6.51 -0.35
C LYS A 97 13.50 -5.65 0.61
N ILE A 98 12.84 -5.06 1.61
CA ILE A 98 13.54 -4.47 2.74
C ILE A 98 14.20 -5.62 3.51
N GLU A 99 15.53 -5.71 3.48
CA GLU A 99 16.26 -6.56 4.40
C GLU A 99 16.15 -5.94 5.79
N SER A 100 15.31 -6.52 6.63
CA SER A 100 15.29 -6.24 8.07
C SER A 100 15.68 -7.51 8.79
N ASP A 101 16.94 -7.97 8.61
CA ASP A 101 17.57 -9.00 9.46
C ASP A 101 19.10 -9.18 9.18
N LEU A 102 19.85 -8.09 9.00
CA LEU A 102 21.32 -8.12 9.16
C LEU A 102 21.72 -7.86 10.63
N LEU A 103 21.01 -8.47 11.57
CA LEU A 103 21.31 -8.33 12.99
C LEU A 103 21.09 -9.65 13.74
N GLN A 104 21.63 -10.75 13.22
CA GLN A 104 22.01 -11.90 14.04
C GLN A 104 23.42 -12.38 13.67
N THR A 105 24.32 -12.21 14.65
CA THR A 105 25.63 -12.85 14.86
C THR A 105 26.82 -12.47 13.96
N SER A 106 27.31 -11.25 14.15
CA SER A 106 28.76 -11.06 14.30
C SER A 106 29.21 -11.77 15.60
N LYS A 107 29.61 -13.04 15.50
CA LYS A 107 30.54 -13.64 16.47
C LYS A 107 31.96 -13.47 15.90
N PRO A 108 32.87 -12.76 16.58
CA PRO A 108 34.28 -12.88 16.28
C PRO A 108 34.73 -14.21 16.89
N THR A 109 35.17 -15.16 16.06
CA THR A 109 35.94 -16.30 16.57
C THR A 109 37.40 -15.97 16.35
N HIS A 110 38.09 -15.89 17.49
CA HIS A 110 39.51 -15.67 17.70
C HIS A 110 40.38 -16.76 17.07
#